data_AF-A0A5D2F844-F1
#
_entry.id   AF-A0A5D2F844-F1
#
_cell.length_a   1.000
_cell.length_b   1.000
_cell.length_c   1.000
_cell.angle_alpha   90.00
_cell.angle_beta   90.00
_cell.angle_gamma   90.00
#
_symmetry.space_group_name_H-M   'P 1'
#
loop_
_entity.id
_entity.type
_entity.pdbx_description
1 polymer ?
#
loop_
_entity_poly.entity_id
_entity_poly.type
_entity_poly.pdbx_seq_one_letter_code
_entity_poly.pdbx_strand_id
1 'polypeptide(L)'
;FLAPKGIIDDLQSKMSRMWWTSNEKTRGWAMMAWDSLCHPKGMGGTGFRDMQLFNLALLDRQVWRLMHFKGTLCFRVLNAKYFPEGDVLRPKYGDKPYYTWSNIARAAEALKEGFLWLIGDGNTIDI
;
A
#
# COMPACT_ATOMS: atom_id res chain seq x y z
N PHE A 1 3.44 -3.90 6.02
CA PHE A 1 2.84 -3.43 7.28
C PHE A 1 1.96 -2.24 6.97
N LEU A 2 0.68 -2.29 7.33
CA LEU A 2 -0.19 -1.12 7.23
C LEU A 2 0.12 -0.26 8.47
N ALA A 3 0.74 0.89 8.23
CA ALA A 3 1.16 1.74 9.35
C ALA A 3 -0.08 2.34 10.05
N PRO A 4 -0.11 2.35 11.39
CA PRO A 4 -1.17 3.03 12.14
C PRO A 4 -1.22 4.50 11.75
N LYS A 5 -2.44 5.04 11.61
CA LYS A 5 -2.64 6.43 11.20
C LYS A 5 -1.84 7.42 12.05
N GLY A 6 -1.83 7.26 13.38
CA GLY A 6 -1.06 8.14 14.26
C GLY A 6 0.46 8.14 14.00
N ILE A 7 1.03 7.02 13.55
CA ILE A 7 2.47 6.97 13.16
C ILE A 7 2.68 7.72 11.84
N ILE A 8 1.75 7.58 10.89
CA ILE A 8 1.80 8.31 9.63
C ILE A 8 1.65 9.80 9.88
N ASP A 9 0.71 10.22 10.73
CA ASP A 9 0.46 11.62 11.07
C ASP A 9 1.67 12.24 11.80
N ASP A 10 2.35 11.50 12.68
CA ASP A 10 3.59 11.93 13.32
C ASP A 10 4.73 12.11 12.30
N LEU A 11 4.88 11.16 11.38
CA LEU A 11 5.85 11.27 10.28
C LEU A 11 5.54 12.46 9.37
N GLN A 12 4.29 12.65 8.98
CA GLN A 12 3.86 13.79 8.16
C GLN A 12 4.12 15.11 8.88
N SER A 13 3.87 15.16 10.19
CA SER A 13 4.15 16.34 11.02
C SER A 13 5.64 16.67 11.06
N LYS A 14 6.51 15.67 11.21
CA LYS A 14 7.97 15.83 11.18
C LYS A 14 8.47 16.27 9.81
N MET A 15 7.98 15.66 8.74
CA MET A 15 8.30 16.04 7.37
C MET A 15 7.85 17.46 7.05
N SER A 16 6.63 17.83 7.42
CA SER A 16 6.07 19.18 7.25
C SER A 16 6.90 20.21 8.00
N ARG A 17 7.25 19.93 9.26
CA ARG A 17 8.12 20.82 10.04
C ARG A 17 9.47 21.00 9.36
N MET A 18 10.11 19.92 8.93
CA MET A 18 11.40 19.97 8.24
C MET A 18 11.31 20.76 6.93
N TRP A 19 10.25 20.56 6.14
CA TRP A 19 10.04 21.26 4.87
C TRP A 19 9.89 22.77 5.03
N TRP A 20 9.13 23.21 6.04
CA TRP A 20 8.85 24.63 6.25
C TRP A 20 9.92 25.36 7.08
N THR A 21 10.84 24.62 7.72
CA THR A 21 11.86 25.22 8.58
C THR A 21 12.99 25.79 7.75
N SER A 22 13.24 27.10 7.89
CA SER A 22 14.35 27.79 7.22
C SER A 22 15.66 27.76 8.03
N ASN A 23 15.60 27.54 9.34
CA ASN A 23 16.77 27.52 10.23
C ASN A 23 16.46 26.68 11.48
N GLU A 24 17.39 25.89 12.02
CA GLU A 24 17.13 24.91 13.10
C GLU A 24 16.49 25.50 14.36
N LYS A 25 16.69 26.80 14.61
CA LYS A 25 16.23 27.53 15.80
C LYS A 25 14.89 28.25 15.63
N THR A 26 14.36 28.36 14.41
CA THR A 26 13.12 29.11 14.14
C THR A 26 12.07 28.21 13.53
N ARG A 27 10.87 28.22 14.12
CA ARG A 27 9.71 27.52 13.55
C ARG A 27 9.35 28.17 12.20
N GLY A 28 9.40 27.37 11.14
CA GLY A 28 8.94 27.74 9.82
C GLY A 28 7.47 28.16 9.75
N TRP A 29 7.13 29.03 8.81
CA TRP A 29 5.73 29.32 8.47
C TRP A 29 5.21 28.28 7.48
N ALA A 30 4.25 27.46 7.90
CA ALA A 30 3.57 26.52 7.01
C ALA A 30 2.56 27.28 6.12
N MET A 31 2.92 27.56 4.87
CA MET A 31 2.07 28.32 3.95
C MET A 31 0.97 27.46 3.30
N MET A 32 1.15 26.14 3.30
CA MET A 32 0.18 25.17 2.78
C MET A 32 0.07 23.96 3.71
N ALA A 33 -1.13 23.37 3.76
CA ALA A 33 -1.36 22.11 4.44
C ALA A 33 -0.58 20.96 3.76
N TRP A 34 -0.18 19.95 4.54
CA TRP A 34 0.56 18.80 4.01
C TRP A 34 -0.22 18.05 2.93
N ASP A 35 -1.54 17.91 3.10
CA ASP A 35 -2.40 17.27 2.10
C ASP A 35 -2.42 18.06 0.79
N SER A 36 -2.43 19.40 0.85
CA SER A 36 -2.33 20.27 -0.32
C SER A 36 -1.01 20.11 -1.05
N LEU A 37 0.09 19.95 -0.31
CA LEU A 37 1.41 19.69 -0.86
C LEU A 37 1.48 18.33 -1.60
N CYS A 38 0.68 17.35 -1.18
CA CYS A 38 0.65 16.03 -1.79
C CYS A 38 -0.07 16.00 -3.16
N HIS A 39 -0.82 17.05 -3.51
CA HIS A 39 -1.45 17.11 -4.82
C HIS A 39 -0.42 17.19 -5.95
N PRO A 40 -0.77 16.71 -7.16
CA PRO A 40 0.05 16.88 -8.35
C PRO A 40 0.34 18.36 -8.63
N LYS A 41 1.48 18.64 -9.29
CA LYS A 41 1.87 20.01 -9.68
C LYS A 41 0.81 20.72 -10.53
N GLY A 42 0.13 19.97 -11.41
CA GLY A 42 -0.97 20.51 -12.23
C GLY A 42 -2.22 20.93 -11.44
N MET A 43 -2.33 20.52 -10.17
CA MET A 43 -3.42 20.86 -9.26
C MET A 43 -2.97 21.85 -8.17
N GLY A 44 -1.83 22.52 -8.36
CA GLY A 44 -1.31 23.52 -7.40
C GLY A 44 -0.58 22.93 -6.19
N GLY A 45 -0.38 21.61 -6.13
CA GLY A 45 0.48 20.99 -5.14
C GLY A 45 1.95 20.93 -5.58
N THR A 46 2.81 20.32 -4.79
CA THR A 46 4.24 20.14 -5.13
C THR A 46 4.55 18.71 -5.59
N GLY A 47 3.59 17.79 -5.48
CA GLY A 47 3.73 16.38 -5.82
C GLY A 47 4.39 15.55 -4.73
N PHE A 48 4.32 15.96 -3.46
CA PHE A 48 4.70 15.06 -2.37
C PHE A 48 3.82 13.81 -2.36
N ARG A 49 4.36 12.70 -1.84
CA ARG A 49 3.58 11.48 -1.70
C ARG A 49 2.75 11.54 -0.42
N ASP A 50 1.46 11.29 -0.56
CA ASP A 50 0.62 10.91 0.57
C ASP A 50 1.18 9.60 1.16
N MET A 51 1.57 9.64 2.43
CA MET A 51 2.20 8.49 3.09
C MET A 51 1.23 7.34 3.38
N GLN A 52 -0.06 7.63 3.55
CA GLN A 52 -1.09 6.60 3.70
C GLN A 52 -1.26 5.84 2.39
N LEU A 53 -1.45 6.57 1.29
CA LEU A 53 -1.56 5.97 -0.05
C LEU A 53 -0.27 5.26 -0.46
N PHE A 54 0.89 5.84 -0.15
CA PHE A 54 2.18 5.22 -0.45
C PHE A 54 2.39 3.92 0.35
N ASN A 55 2.01 3.88 1.63
CA ASN A 55 2.10 2.67 2.44
C ASN A 55 1.16 1.57 1.91
N LEU A 56 -0.05 1.94 1.48
CA LEU A 56 -0.98 1.02 0.83
C LEU A 56 -0.41 0.49 -0.50
N ALA A 57 0.15 1.35 -1.34
CA ALA A 57 0.79 0.94 -2.61
C ALA A 57 2.01 0.02 -2.40
N LEU A 58 2.76 0.18 -1.31
CA LEU A 58 3.86 -0.75 -0.99
C LEU A 58 3.36 -2.15 -0.59
N LEU A 59 2.20 -2.22 0.08
CA LEU A 59 1.53 -3.49 0.38
C LEU A 59 0.96 -4.11 -0.89
N ASP A 60 0.37 -3.29 -1.75
CA ASP A 60 -0.15 -3.71 -3.05
C ASP A 60 0.91 -4.42 -3.89
N ARG A 61 2.12 -3.84 -3.94
CA ARG A 61 3.26 -4.47 -4.59
C ARG A 61 3.56 -5.87 -4.04
N GLN A 62 3.31 -6.14 -2.76
CA GLN A 62 3.46 -7.49 -2.21
C GLN A 62 2.34 -8.42 -2.67
N VAL A 63 1.09 -7.95 -2.70
CA VAL A 63 -0.07 -8.69 -3.23
C VAL A 63 0.21 -9.08 -4.68
N TRP A 64 0.60 -8.11 -5.52
CA TRP A 64 0.96 -8.33 -6.91
C TRP A 64 2.07 -9.38 -7.07
N ARG A 65 3.10 -9.34 -6.22
CA ARG A 65 4.16 -10.36 -6.25
C ARG A 65 3.64 -11.76 -5.92
N LEU A 66 2.71 -11.90 -5.00
CA LEU A 66 2.09 -13.19 -4.67
C LEU A 66 1.21 -13.70 -5.83
N MET A 67 0.58 -12.81 -6.59
CA MET A 67 -0.22 -13.19 -7.77
C MET A 67 0.66 -13.71 -8.92
N HIS A 68 1.78 -13.04 -9.20
CA HIS A 68 2.61 -13.35 -10.38
C HIS A 68 3.78 -14.30 -10.11
N PHE A 69 4.37 -14.33 -8.91
CA PHE A 69 5.57 -15.13 -8.60
C PHE A 69 5.25 -16.35 -7.73
N LYS A 70 4.46 -17.27 -8.30
CA LYS A 70 4.01 -18.50 -7.64
C LYS A 70 5.12 -19.52 -7.33
N GLY A 71 6.29 -19.40 -7.98
CA GLY A 71 7.45 -20.28 -7.75
C GLY A 71 8.23 -19.99 -6.47
N THR A 72 7.94 -18.88 -5.77
CA THR A 72 8.70 -18.49 -4.59
C THR A 72 8.32 -19.31 -3.34
N LEU A 73 9.28 -19.51 -2.43
CA LEU A 73 8.99 -20.12 -1.12
C LEU A 73 7.94 -19.32 -0.34
N CYS A 74 8.03 -17.99 -0.41
CA CYS A 74 7.06 -17.09 0.21
C CYS A 74 5.63 -17.38 -0.27
N PHE A 75 5.42 -17.49 -1.58
CA PHE A 75 4.12 -17.87 -2.13
C PHE A 75 3.68 -19.24 -1.62
N ARG A 76 4.53 -20.28 -1.72
CA ARG A 76 4.17 -21.65 -1.31
C ARG A 76 3.72 -21.73 0.15
N VAL A 77 4.45 -21.08 1.05
CA VAL A 77 4.14 -21.06 2.49
C VAL A 77 2.85 -20.29 2.77
N LEU A 78 2.68 -19.11 2.18
CA LEU A 78 1.48 -18.30 2.41
C LEU A 78 0.24 -18.90 1.75
N ASN A 79 0.37 -19.47 0.55
CA ASN A 79 -0.70 -20.17 -0.16
C ASN A 79 -1.23 -21.34 0.68
N ALA A 80 -0.35 -22.25 1.10
CA ALA A 80 -0.73 -23.43 1.88
C ALA A 80 -1.46 -23.07 3.18
N LYS A 81 -1.12 -21.92 3.78
CA LYS A 81 -1.71 -21.47 5.04
C LYS A 81 -2.99 -20.63 4.87
N TYR A 82 -3.02 -19.72 3.90
CA TYR A 82 -3.99 -18.63 3.86
C TYR A 82 -4.87 -18.58 2.61
N PHE A 83 -4.43 -19.13 1.48
CA PHE A 83 -5.20 -19.13 0.23
C PHE A 83 -4.90 -20.40 -0.57
N PRO A 84 -5.28 -21.59 -0.07
CA PRO A 84 -4.90 -22.88 -0.65
C PRO A 84 -5.43 -23.08 -2.08
N GLU A 85 -6.47 -22.35 -2.47
CA GLU A 85 -7.02 -22.33 -3.84
C GLU A 85 -6.14 -21.53 -4.83
N GLY A 86 -5.07 -20.88 -4.32
CA GLY A 86 -4.11 -20.14 -5.13
C GLY A 86 -4.53 -18.71 -5.49
N ASP A 87 -5.70 -18.25 -5.02
CA ASP A 87 -6.18 -16.88 -5.19
C ASP A 87 -5.92 -16.02 -3.94
N VAL A 88 -4.95 -15.10 -4.06
CA VAL A 88 -4.55 -14.17 -3.00
C VAL A 88 -5.68 -13.18 -2.65
N LEU A 89 -6.57 -12.87 -3.60
CA LEU A 89 -7.68 -11.93 -3.43
C LEU A 89 -8.89 -12.59 -2.74
N ARG A 90 -8.87 -13.91 -2.57
CA ARG A 90 -9.89 -14.69 -1.87
C ARG A 90 -9.27 -15.54 -0.76
N PRO A 91 -8.72 -14.89 0.28
CA PRO A 91 -8.06 -15.62 1.36
C PRO A 91 -9.08 -16.37 2.23
N LYS A 92 -8.67 -17.52 2.78
CA LYS A 92 -9.43 -18.19 3.84
C LYS A 92 -9.32 -17.37 5.13
N TYR A 93 -10.47 -17.04 5.70
CA TYR A 93 -10.56 -16.51 7.06
C TYR A 93 -10.37 -17.68 8.05
N GLY A 94 -9.14 -17.82 8.56
CA GLY A 94 -8.82 -18.73 9.66
C GLY A 94 -8.65 -17.99 10.98
N ASP A 95 -8.70 -18.71 12.09
CA ASP A 95 -8.52 -18.13 13.43
C ASP A 95 -7.11 -17.52 13.60
N LYS A 96 -7.09 -16.25 14.03
CA LYS A 96 -5.89 -15.44 14.36
C LYS A 96 -4.83 -15.41 13.25
N PRO A 97 -5.08 -14.71 12.13
CA PRO A 97 -4.05 -14.45 11.14
C PRO A 97 -2.87 -13.68 11.76
N TYR A 98 -1.65 -14.03 11.34
CA TYR A 98 -0.47 -13.26 11.74
C TYR A 98 -0.62 -11.83 11.24
N TYR A 99 -0.10 -10.91 12.03
CA TYR A 99 -0.25 -9.48 11.77
C TYR A 99 0.23 -9.07 10.36
N THR A 100 1.34 -9.64 9.88
CA THR A 100 1.82 -9.39 8.52
C THR A 100 0.83 -9.82 7.44
N TRP A 101 0.20 -11.00 7.60
CA TRP A 101 -0.81 -11.49 6.67
C TRP A 101 -2.06 -10.62 6.70
N SER A 102 -2.55 -10.27 7.89
CA SER A 102 -3.73 -9.40 8.03
C SER A 102 -3.55 -8.06 7.29
N ASN A 103 -2.34 -7.51 7.29
CA ASN A 103 -2.02 -6.30 6.54
C ASN A 103 -2.05 -6.52 5.02
N ILE A 104 -1.51 -7.64 4.53
CA ILE A 104 -1.52 -7.98 3.10
C ILE A 104 -2.96 -8.26 2.63
N ALA A 105 -3.73 -9.04 3.40
CA ALA A 105 -5.13 -9.34 3.11
C ALA A 105 -5.99 -8.07 3.08
N ARG A 106 -5.78 -7.13 4.01
CA ARG A 106 -6.48 -5.83 3.99
C ARG A 106 -6.12 -4.99 2.76
N ALA A 107 -4.86 -5.00 2.34
CA ALA A 107 -4.45 -4.30 1.12
C ALA A 107 -5.05 -4.96 -0.14
N ALA A 108 -5.06 -6.29 -0.20
CA ALA A 108 -5.70 -7.05 -1.28
C ALA A 108 -7.20 -6.73 -1.38
N GLU A 109 -7.91 -6.65 -0.25
CA GLU A 109 -9.33 -6.29 -0.23
C GLU A 109 -9.56 -4.84 -0.66
N ALA A 110 -8.76 -3.89 -0.13
CA ALA A 110 -8.87 -2.48 -0.47
C ALA A 110 -8.61 -2.17 -1.95
N LEU A 111 -7.88 -3.04 -2.65
CA LEU A 111 -7.45 -2.84 -4.03
C LEU A 111 -8.07 -3.84 -5.01
N LYS A 112 -8.97 -4.69 -4.50
CA LYS A 112 -9.66 -5.72 -5.28
C LYS A 112 -10.36 -5.17 -6.52
N GLU A 113 -10.97 -3.99 -6.41
CA GLU A 113 -11.62 -3.29 -7.52
C GLU A 113 -10.63 -2.63 -8.49
N GLY A 114 -9.41 -2.34 -8.03
CA GLY A 114 -8.34 -1.77 -8.86
C GLY A 114 -7.57 -2.81 -9.68
N PHE A 115 -7.64 -4.09 -9.31
CA PHE A 115 -7.05 -5.17 -10.09
C PHE A 115 -7.94 -5.52 -11.27
N LEU A 116 -7.47 -5.21 -12.47
CA LEU A 116 -8.10 -5.62 -13.71
C LEU A 116 -7.43 -6.87 -14.26
N TRP A 117 -8.26 -7.80 -14.73
CA TRP A 117 -7.75 -8.96 -15.44
C TRP A 117 -7.47 -8.58 -16.90
N LEU A 118 -6.20 -8.65 -17.29
CA LEU A 118 -5.79 -8.45 -18.67
C LEU A 118 -5.72 -9.81 -19.35
N ILE A 119 -6.63 -10.02 -20.30
CA ILE A 119 -6.63 -11.19 -21.16
C ILE A 119 -5.41 -11.11 -22.07
N GLY A 120 -4.55 -12.14 -21.99
CA GLY A 120 -3.41 -12.30 -22.88
C GLY A 120 -3.84 -12.89 -24.23
N ASP A 121 -3.23 -14.01 -24.61
CA ASP A 121 -3.48 -14.71 -25.87
C ASP A 121 -4.75 -15.58 -25.89
N GLY A 122 -5.52 -15.61 -24.79
CA GLY A 122 -6.77 -16.36 -24.67
C GLY A 122 -6.62 -17.87 -24.49
N ASN A 123 -5.43 -18.44 -24.66
CA ASN A 123 -5.18 -19.89 -24.60
C ASN A 123 -5.22 -20.49 -23.19
N THR A 124 -5.32 -19.64 -22.16
CA THR A 124 -5.30 -20.02 -20.74
C THR A 124 -6.63 -19.74 -20.04
N ILE A 125 -7.67 -19.42 -20.81
CA ILE A 125 -8.99 -19.07 -20.30
C ILE A 125 -9.95 -20.19 -20.66
N ASP A 126 -10.49 -20.86 -19.64
CA ASP A 126 -11.61 -21.78 -19.79
C ASP A 126 -12.91 -20.94 -19.74
N ILE A 127 -13.72 -21.00 -20.80
CA ILE A 127 -14.93 -20.18 -20.99
C ILE A 127 -16.15 -20.96 -20.54
#